data_AF-A0A1H9XGC6-F1
#
_entry.id   AF-A0A1H9XGC6-F1
#
_cell.length_a   1.000
_cell.length_b   1.000
_cell.length_c   1.000
_cell.angle_alpha   90.00
_cell.angle_beta   90.00
_cell.angle_gamma   90.00
#
_symmetry.space_group_name_H-M   'P 1'
#
loop_
_entity.id
_entity.type
_entity.pdbx_description
1 polymer ?
#
loop_
_entity_poly.entity_id
_entity_poly.type
_entity_poly.pdbx_seq_one_letter_code
_entity_poly.pdbx_strand_id
1 'polypeptide(L)'
;MHKLFQLTVELQKVFTDNDQESWFSVTLLLNDAGKFNVHFDYTNWHESEFGPAARIKYFEYKYINQNNETLDLDLIEKMKEFEEK
;
A
#
# COMPACT_ATOMS: atom_id res chain seq x y z
N MET A 1 -18.01 -10.13 -5.09
CA MET A 1 -16.91 -9.51 -4.32
C MET A 1 -16.39 -10.50 -3.30
N HIS A 2 -15.07 -10.65 -3.18
CA HIS A 2 -14.44 -11.62 -2.29
C HIS A 2 -14.52 -11.16 -0.82
N LYS A 3 -14.71 -12.10 0.12
CA LYS A 3 -14.86 -11.83 1.57
C LYS A 3 -13.74 -10.95 2.15
N LEU A 4 -12.51 -11.15 1.70
CA LEU A 4 -11.36 -10.35 2.15
C LEU A 4 -11.56 -8.86 1.87
N PHE A 5 -11.99 -8.51 0.65
CA PHE A 5 -12.25 -7.11 0.31
C PHE A 5 -13.36 -6.51 1.16
N GLN A 6 -14.44 -7.26 1.43
CA GLN A 6 -15.53 -6.80 2.28
C GLN A 6 -15.03 -6.50 3.70
N LEU A 7 -14.23 -7.41 4.27
CA LEU A 7 -13.61 -7.21 5.58
C LEU A 7 -12.65 -6.01 5.61
N THR A 8 -11.91 -5.77 4.53
CA THR A 8 -11.04 -4.59 4.40
C THR A 8 -11.86 -3.28 4.39
N VAL A 9 -13.01 -3.25 3.71
CA VAL A 9 -13.92 -2.10 3.74
C VAL A 9 -14.55 -1.91 5.12
N GLU A 10 -14.97 -2.99 5.78
CA GLU A 10 -15.47 -2.92 7.15
C GLU A 10 -14.41 -2.42 8.13
N LEU A 11 -13.15 -2.86 7.97
CA LEU A 11 -12.03 -2.36 8.75
C LEU A 11 -11.84 -0.84 8.55
N GLN A 12 -11.94 -0.33 7.32
CA GLN A 12 -11.84 1.10 7.06
C GLN A 12 -12.94 1.89 7.77
N LYS A 13 -14.18 1.36 7.78
CA LYS A 13 -15.31 1.98 8.48
C LYS A 13 -15.08 2.11 9.98
N VAL A 14 -14.45 1.12 10.61
CA VAL A 14 -14.13 1.20 12.04
C VAL A 14 -13.27 2.43 12.37
N PHE A 15 -12.36 2.83 11.47
CA PHE A 15 -11.54 4.04 11.66
C PHE A 15 -12.42 5.30 11.56
N THR A 16 -13.21 5.41 10.49
CA THR A 16 -14.06 6.59 10.28
C THR A 16 -15.14 6.73 11.35
N ASP A 17 -15.68 5.63 11.85
CA ASP A 17 -16.68 5.61 12.93
C ASP A 17 -16.10 6.04 14.29
N ASN A 18 -14.77 6.03 14.42
CA ASN A 18 -14.02 6.50 15.59
C ASN A 18 -13.30 7.82 15.32
N ASP A 19 -13.82 8.65 14.41
CA ASP A 19 -13.29 9.97 14.05
C ASP A 19 -11.82 9.97 13.57
N GLN A 20 -11.34 8.82 13.06
CA GLN A 20 -10.03 8.73 12.43
C GLN A 20 -10.14 8.95 10.92
N GLU A 21 -9.08 9.53 10.34
CA GLU A 21 -9.00 9.69 8.89
C GLU A 21 -9.03 8.33 8.17
N SER A 22 -9.64 8.33 6.99
CA SER A 22 -9.65 7.14 6.13
C SER A 22 -8.28 6.98 5.48
N TRP A 23 -7.67 5.82 5.66
CA TRP A 23 -6.49 5.41 4.88
C TRP A 23 -6.87 5.11 3.43
N PHE A 24 -5.93 5.24 2.51
CA PHE A 24 -6.10 4.97 1.08
C PHE A 24 -5.64 3.57 0.68
N SER A 25 -4.63 3.04 1.37
CA SER A 25 -4.15 1.68 1.16
C SER A 25 -3.80 0.99 2.48
N VAL A 26 -3.85 -0.34 2.49
CA VAL A 26 -3.42 -1.15 3.64
C VAL A 26 -2.54 -2.29 3.14
N THR A 27 -1.38 -2.44 3.76
CA THR A 27 -0.42 -3.51 3.49
C THR A 27 -0.40 -4.49 4.66
N LEU A 28 -0.66 -5.77 4.34
CA LEU A 28 -0.69 -6.88 5.30
C LEU A 28 0.49 -7.81 5.03
N LEU A 29 1.43 -7.92 5.97
CA LEU A 29 2.61 -8.77 5.85
C LEU A 29 2.57 -9.85 6.92
N LEU A 30 2.44 -11.11 6.48
CA LEU A 30 2.49 -12.28 7.35
C LEU A 30 3.71 -13.11 6.99
N ASN A 31 4.57 -13.40 7.97
CA ASN A 31 5.69 -14.32 7.77
C ASN A 31 5.35 -15.76 8.21
N ASP A 32 6.26 -16.68 7.91
CA ASP A 32 6.17 -18.11 8.23
C ASP A 32 6.13 -18.40 9.74
N ALA A 33 6.76 -17.56 10.56
CA ALA A 33 6.69 -17.61 12.02
C ALA A 33 5.36 -17.10 12.60
N GLY A 34 4.42 -16.64 11.76
CA GLY A 34 3.13 -16.10 12.19
C GLY A 34 3.18 -14.65 12.68
N LYS A 35 4.30 -13.94 12.51
CA LYS A 35 4.38 -12.51 12.78
C LYS A 35 3.60 -11.75 11.72
N PHE A 36 2.62 -10.99 12.18
CA PHE A 36 1.74 -10.18 11.35
C PHE A 36 2.05 -8.69 11.54
N ASN A 37 2.41 -8.01 10.45
CA ASN A 37 2.57 -6.55 10.43
C ASN A 37 1.51 -5.94 9.53
N VAL A 38 0.94 -4.83 9.99
CA VAL A 38 -0.08 -4.06 9.27
C VAL A 38 0.43 -2.65 9.11
N HIS A 39 0.32 -2.11 7.90
CA HIS A 39 0.64 -0.73 7.60
C HIS A 39 -0.56 -0.08 6.90
N PHE A 40 -1.11 0.96 7.51
CA PHE A 40 -2.14 1.81 6.93
C PHE A 40 -1.46 3.04 6.32
N ASP A 41 -1.75 3.28 5.06
CA ASP A 41 -1.11 4.31 4.25
C ASP A 41 -2.16 5.35 3.84
N TYR A 42 -1.83 6.62 4.10
CA TYR A 42 -2.68 7.79 3.93
C TYR A 42 -2.31 8.60 2.68
N THR A 43 -1.31 8.17 1.91
CA THR A 43 -1.00 8.77 0.61
C THR A 43 -2.17 8.56 -0.35
N ASN A 44 -2.71 9.65 -0.88
CA ASN A 44 -3.80 9.61 -1.84
C ASN A 44 -3.30 9.20 -3.23
N TRP A 45 -3.04 7.90 -3.40
CA TRP A 45 -2.60 7.36 -4.68
C TRP A 45 -3.61 7.59 -5.82
N HIS A 46 -4.89 7.88 -5.54
CA HIS A 46 -5.87 8.21 -6.59
C HIS A 46 -5.59 9.55 -7.27
N GLU A 47 -4.91 10.48 -6.59
CA GLU A 47 -4.48 11.76 -7.16
C GLU A 47 -3.14 11.66 -7.89
N SER A 48 -2.46 10.51 -7.81
CA SER A 48 -1.21 10.28 -8.54
C SER A 48 -1.44 9.88 -10.00
N GLU A 49 -0.43 10.11 -10.84
CA GLU A 49 -0.36 9.58 -12.21
C GLU A 49 -0.03 8.07 -12.26
N PHE A 50 0.30 7.46 -11.11
CA PHE A 50 0.78 6.09 -11.05
C PHE A 50 -0.39 5.09 -11.13
N GLY A 51 -0.47 4.41 -12.27
CA GLY A 51 -1.44 3.35 -12.51
C GLY A 51 -1.17 2.06 -11.71
N PRO A 52 -2.06 1.05 -11.80
CA PRO A 52 -1.96 -0.19 -11.02
C PRO A 52 -0.63 -0.92 -11.19
N ALA A 53 -0.08 -0.98 -12.42
CA ALA A 53 1.19 -1.64 -12.68
C ALA A 53 2.38 -0.96 -11.96
N ALA A 54 2.39 0.37 -11.91
CA ALA A 54 3.42 1.12 -11.18
C ALA A 54 3.34 0.85 -9.68
N ARG A 55 2.12 0.82 -9.11
CA ARG A 55 1.90 0.50 -7.69
C ARG A 55 2.33 -0.90 -7.31
N ILE A 56 2.12 -1.89 -8.19
CA ILE A 56 2.63 -3.25 -7.98
C ILE A 56 4.16 -3.26 -7.92
N LYS A 57 4.84 -2.62 -8.89
CA LYS A 57 6.31 -2.51 -8.88
C LYS A 57 6.83 -1.80 -7.63
N TYR A 58 6.16 -0.75 -7.19
CA TYR A 58 6.52 -0.02 -5.97
C TYR A 58 6.34 -0.88 -4.71
N PHE A 59 5.26 -1.65 -4.63
CA PHE A 59 5.05 -2.63 -3.56
C PHE A 59 6.17 -3.69 -3.53
N GLU A 60 6.51 -4.26 -4.68
CA GLU A 60 7.60 -5.23 -4.80
C GLU A 60 8.94 -4.65 -4.34
N TYR A 61 9.23 -3.41 -4.74
CA TYR A 61 10.40 -2.68 -4.25
C TYR A 61 10.39 -2.52 -2.73
N LYS A 62 9.28 -2.06 -2.13
CA LYS A 62 9.22 -1.78 -0.68
C LYS A 62 9.31 -3.04 0.18
N TYR A 63 8.67 -4.13 -0.23
CA TYR A 63 8.40 -5.25 0.66
C TYR A 63 8.96 -6.61 0.22
N ILE A 64 9.35 -6.77 -1.05
CA ILE A 64 9.78 -8.07 -1.58
C ILE A 64 11.28 -8.06 -1.90
N ASN A 65 11.73 -7.19 -2.82
CA ASN A 65 13.13 -7.11 -3.22
C ASN A 65 13.48 -5.73 -3.78
N GLN A 66 14.29 -4.98 -3.03
CA GLN A 66 14.76 -3.65 -3.43
C GLN A 66 15.79 -3.66 -4.57
N ASN A 67 16.48 -4.79 -4.78
CA ASN A 67 17.60 -4.91 -5.71
C ASN A 67 17.22 -5.68 -6.99
N ASN A 68 15.96 -5.63 -7.41
CA ASN A 68 15.54 -6.27 -8.64
C ASN A 68 16.03 -5.47 -9.85
N GLU A 69 16.89 -6.09 -10.69
CA GLU A 69 17.47 -5.50 -11.89
C GLU A 69 16.43 -5.01 -12.92
N THR A 70 15.18 -5.48 -12.83
CA THR A 70 14.08 -5.04 -13.70
C THR A 70 13.33 -3.82 -13.18
N LEU A 71 13.73 -3.25 -12.04
CA LEU A 71 13.09 -2.07 -11.47
C LEU A 71 13.49 -0.81 -12.25
N ASP A 72 12.48 -0.04 -12.60
CA ASP A 72 12.64 1.29 -13.16
C ASP A 72 12.90 2.26 -11.99
N LEU A 73 14.18 2.57 -11.73
CA LEU A 73 14.59 3.36 -10.57
C LEU A 73 13.99 4.78 -10.61
N ASP A 74 13.85 5.38 -11.79
CA ASP A 74 13.26 6.70 -11.96
C ASP A 74 11.78 6.69 -11.57
N LEU A 75 11.05 5.62 -11.93
CA LEU A 75 9.67 5.44 -11.48
C LEU A 75 9.60 5.28 -9.96
N ILE A 76 10.49 4.49 -9.36
CA ILE A 76 10.52 4.28 -7.90
C ILE A 76 10.79 5.59 -7.16
N GLU A 77 11.74 6.40 -7.62
CA GLU A 77 12.07 7.69 -7.01
C GLU A 77 10.88 8.66 -7.04
N LYS A 78 10.22 8.81 -8.20
CA LYS A 78 9.01 9.65 -8.32
C LYS A 78 7.88 9.18 -7.41
N MET A 79 7.71 7.87 -7.24
CA MET A 79 6.69 7.31 -6.35
C MET A 79 7.03 7.55 -4.88
N LYS A 80 8.31 7.50 -4.49
CA LYS A 80 8.74 7.88 -3.13
C LYS A 80 8.47 9.34 -2.84
N GLU A 81 8.84 10.24 -3.76
CA GLU A 81 8.59 11.67 -3.60
C GLU A 81 7.08 11.99 -3.47
N PHE A 82 6.23 11.21 -4.14
CA PHE A 82 4.78 11.33 -3.98
C PHE A 82 4.28 10.78 -2.64
N GLU A 83 4.87 9.70 -2.15
CA GLU A 83 4.53 9.11 -0.84
C GLU A 83 4.96 9.99 0.34
N GLU A 84 6.08 10.69 0.22
CA GLU A 84 6.62 11.58 1.26
C GLU A 84 5.94 12.97 1.31
N LYS A 85 5.06 13.28 0.36
CA LYS A 85 4.28 14.53 0.31
C LYS A 85 3.06 14.49 1.22
#